data_AF-A0A7C0XFB5-F1
#
_entry.id   AF-A0A7C0XFB5-F1
#
_cell.length_a   1.000
_cell.length_b   1.000
_cell.length_c   1.000
_cell.angle_alpha   90.00
_cell.angle_beta   90.00
_cell.angle_gamma   90.00
#
_symmetry.space_group_name_H-M   'P 1'
#
loop_
_entity.id
_entity.type
_entity.pdbx_description
1 polymer ?
#
loop_
_entity_poly.entity_id
_entity_poly.type
_entity_poly.pdbx_seq_one_letter_code
_entity_poly.pdbx_strand_id
1 'polypeptide(L)'
;MVDLTVEIAGLKFRNPVLNSACPISRDGPAMEQLAEGGVGGLVSKTIGVVAAKVPRPHMGVINRGYIGLIVPQYKEGKLKTRISMVRGAYYGFLNAELWTDLPPEQWFEKELPYARKVAEKHGIPLIASIGYKAHELRELGPKAVKAGAQGVEFSTHYLGHDYSPVIESAKALR
;
A
#
# COMPACT_ATOMS: atom_id res chain seq x y z
N MET A 1 15.39 24.57 7.24
CA MET A 1 14.58 23.53 6.57
C MET A 1 13.34 23.29 7.43
N VAL A 2 12.18 22.98 6.86
CA VAL A 2 10.95 22.75 7.63
C VAL A 2 10.96 21.33 8.21
N ASP A 3 10.65 21.18 9.49
CA ASP A 3 10.46 19.88 10.14
C ASP A 3 9.06 19.34 9.82
N LEU A 4 9.00 18.12 9.28
CA LEU A 4 7.77 17.43 8.92
C LEU A 4 7.44 16.27 9.87
N THR A 5 8.21 16.10 10.94
CA THR A 5 8.03 15.01 11.91
C THR A 5 6.67 15.12 12.59
N VAL A 6 5.96 14.00 12.74
CA VAL A 6 4.66 13.93 13.44
C VAL A 6 4.60 12.73 14.38
N GLU A 7 3.82 12.86 15.44
CA GLU A 7 3.50 11.75 16.35
C GLU A 7 1.99 11.50 16.33
N ILE A 8 1.57 10.29 15.98
CA ILE A 8 0.17 9.89 15.88
C ILE A 8 -0.01 8.58 16.64
N ALA A 9 -0.94 8.56 17.61
CA ALA A 9 -1.21 7.39 18.44
C ALA A 9 0.05 6.77 19.10
N GLY A 10 1.03 7.61 19.47
CA GLY A 10 2.31 7.19 20.06
C GLY A 10 3.36 6.66 19.07
N LEU A 11 3.04 6.62 17.76
CA LEU A 11 4.00 6.29 16.71
C LEU A 11 4.62 7.57 16.16
N LYS A 12 5.96 7.60 16.08
CA LYS A 12 6.72 8.72 15.52
C LYS A 12 7.03 8.47 14.05
N PHE A 13 6.64 9.41 13.19
CA PHE A 13 6.87 9.36 11.75
C PHE A 13 7.82 10.49 11.34
N ARG A 14 8.82 10.19 10.50
CA ARG A 14 9.77 11.21 10.00
C ARG A 14 9.12 12.25 9.06
N ASN A 15 7.96 11.92 8.51
CA ASN A 15 7.08 12.80 7.73
C ASN A 15 5.66 12.19 7.69
N PRO A 16 4.60 12.94 7.31
CA PRO A 16 3.22 12.42 7.36
C PRO A 16 2.83 11.58 6.13
N VAL A 17 3.77 11.16 5.29
CA VAL A 17 3.48 10.41 4.05
C VAL A 17 3.61 8.91 4.31
N LEU A 18 2.58 8.14 4.00
CA LEU A 18 2.60 6.68 4.07
C LEU A 18 2.04 6.09 2.78
N ASN A 19 2.37 4.84 2.50
CA ASN A 19 1.61 4.08 1.51
C ASN A 19 0.26 3.65 2.11
N SER A 20 -0.75 3.49 1.25
CA SER A 20 -1.96 2.74 1.61
C SER A 20 -1.71 1.24 1.51
N ALA A 21 -2.55 0.43 2.18
CA ALA A 21 -2.58 -1.02 2.02
C ALA A 21 -3.01 -1.43 0.60
N CYS A 22 -2.07 -1.57 -0.34
CA CYS A 22 -2.36 -1.76 -1.75
C CYS A 22 -1.23 -2.56 -2.47
N PRO A 23 -1.30 -2.81 -3.80
CA PRO A 23 -0.34 -3.68 -4.50
C PRO A 23 1.15 -3.25 -4.37
N ILE A 24 1.43 -1.99 -4.04
CA ILE A 24 2.80 -1.50 -3.86
C ILE A 24 3.44 -1.95 -2.54
N SER A 25 2.64 -2.52 -1.62
CA SER A 25 3.07 -3.11 -0.35
C SER A 25 2.74 -4.61 -0.30
N ARG A 26 2.76 -5.29 -1.45
CA ARG A 26 2.36 -6.70 -1.61
C ARG A 26 3.24 -7.73 -0.87
N ASP A 27 4.46 -7.35 -0.49
CA ASP A 27 5.42 -8.19 0.22
C ASP A 27 6.47 -7.31 0.95
N GLY A 28 7.36 -7.95 1.72
CA GLY A 28 8.46 -7.30 2.44
C GLY A 28 9.39 -6.48 1.53
N PRO A 29 9.95 -7.06 0.45
CA PRO A 29 10.80 -6.33 -0.50
C PRO A 29 10.13 -5.11 -1.14
N ALA A 30 8.84 -5.18 -1.47
CA ALA A 30 8.10 -4.01 -1.98
C ALA A 30 8.01 -2.89 -0.94
N MET A 31 7.82 -3.23 0.35
CA MET A 31 7.85 -2.26 1.44
C MET A 31 9.24 -1.65 1.68
N GLU A 32 10.32 -2.37 1.39
CA GLU A 32 11.67 -1.80 1.41
C GLU A 32 11.84 -0.70 0.37
N GLN A 33 11.36 -0.93 -0.86
CA GLN A 33 11.40 0.10 -1.91
C GLN A 33 10.62 1.36 -1.50
N LEU A 34 9.51 1.21 -0.77
CA LEU A 34 8.77 2.34 -0.21
C LEU A 34 9.59 3.09 0.84
N ALA A 35 10.24 2.38 1.76
CA ALA A 35 11.08 2.98 2.80
C ALA A 35 12.29 3.73 2.22
N GLU A 36 12.94 3.16 1.20
CA GLU A 36 13.99 3.78 0.39
C GLU A 36 13.47 5.03 -0.34
N GLY A 37 12.23 4.99 -0.83
CA GLY A 37 11.54 6.10 -1.48
C GLY A 37 11.18 7.27 -0.56
N GLY A 38 11.41 7.17 0.76
CA GLY A 38 11.27 8.30 1.67
C GLY A 38 9.97 8.37 2.47
N VAL A 39 9.11 7.34 2.43
CA VAL A 39 7.85 7.33 3.22
C VAL A 39 8.13 7.47 4.72
N GLY A 40 7.23 8.14 5.43
CA GLY A 40 7.27 8.35 6.87
C GLY A 40 6.83 7.17 7.71
N GLY A 41 6.13 6.20 7.12
CA GLY A 41 5.67 4.95 7.73
C GLY A 41 5.25 3.92 6.67
N LEU A 42 5.20 2.65 7.06
CA LEU A 42 4.83 1.53 6.19
C LEU A 42 3.49 0.94 6.60
N VAL A 43 2.66 0.61 5.62
CA VAL A 43 1.42 -0.16 5.80
C VAL A 43 1.49 -1.43 4.95
N SER A 44 1.28 -2.60 5.53
CA SER A 44 1.27 -3.85 4.75
C SER A 44 0.06 -3.93 3.83
N LYS A 45 0.12 -4.77 2.79
CA LYS A 45 -1.11 -5.21 2.11
C LYS A 45 -2.02 -5.90 3.13
N THR A 46 -3.35 -5.73 3.00
CA THR A 46 -4.32 -6.34 3.92
C THR A 46 -4.14 -7.85 3.98
N ILE A 47 -3.94 -8.39 5.19
CA ILE A 47 -3.77 -9.81 5.48
C ILE A 47 -5.12 -10.38 5.94
N GLY A 48 -5.56 -11.45 5.29
CA GLY A 48 -6.74 -12.22 5.70
C GLY A 48 -6.33 -13.57 6.29
N VAL A 49 -7.30 -14.31 6.84
CA VAL A 49 -7.11 -15.68 7.36
C VAL A 49 -6.86 -16.74 6.27
N VAL A 50 -7.10 -16.39 5.00
CA VAL A 50 -6.87 -17.24 3.82
C VAL A 50 -6.30 -16.37 2.71
N ALA A 51 -5.40 -16.89 1.88
CA ALA A 51 -4.91 -16.19 0.70
C ALA A 51 -6.05 -15.90 -0.31
N ALA A 52 -6.06 -14.69 -0.88
CA ALA A 52 -7.07 -14.31 -1.87
C ALA A 52 -6.84 -15.02 -3.22
N LYS A 53 -7.94 -15.41 -3.88
CA LYS A 53 -7.92 -15.84 -5.28
C LYS A 53 -8.18 -14.65 -6.18
N VAL A 54 -7.10 -13.96 -6.56
CA VAL A 54 -7.18 -12.73 -7.34
C VAL A 54 -7.32 -13.04 -8.84
N PRO A 55 -8.40 -12.57 -9.52
CA PRO A 55 -8.56 -12.73 -10.95
C PRO A 55 -7.48 -11.92 -11.70
N ARG A 56 -7.10 -12.34 -12.91
CA ARG A 56 -6.10 -11.61 -13.72
C ARG A 56 -6.59 -11.53 -15.17
N PRO A 57 -6.62 -10.34 -15.80
CA PRO A 57 -6.22 -9.02 -15.27
C PRO A 57 -7.22 -8.46 -14.25
N HIS A 58 -6.74 -7.58 -13.38
CA HIS A 58 -7.47 -7.00 -12.24
C HIS A 58 -7.12 -5.54 -11.96
N MET A 59 -6.11 -4.99 -12.64
CA MET A 59 -5.75 -3.59 -12.57
C MET A 59 -5.64 -3.05 -14.00
N GLY A 60 -6.21 -1.86 -14.20
CA GLY A 60 -6.22 -1.19 -15.48
C GLY A 60 -6.03 0.30 -15.32
N VAL A 61 -5.16 0.89 -16.12
CA VAL A 61 -5.04 2.34 -16.23
C VAL A 61 -6.30 2.89 -16.90
N ILE A 62 -6.97 3.82 -16.24
CA ILE A 62 -8.11 4.55 -16.79
C ILE A 62 -7.72 5.98 -17.12
N ASN A 63 -8.49 6.61 -18.01
CA ASN A 63 -8.31 8.00 -18.42
C ASN A 63 -6.85 8.29 -18.85
N ARG A 64 -6.44 7.72 -19.99
CA ARG A 64 -5.10 7.95 -20.55
C ARG A 64 -5.08 9.27 -21.32
N GLY A 65 -4.38 10.25 -20.78
CA GLY A 65 -4.09 11.49 -21.48
C GLY A 65 -3.03 11.31 -22.57
N TYR A 66 -2.98 12.31 -23.45
CA TYR A 66 -1.95 12.44 -24.47
C TYR A 66 -0.89 13.42 -23.99
N ILE A 67 0.38 13.04 -24.13
CA ILE A 67 1.54 13.91 -23.94
C ILE A 67 1.93 14.44 -25.31
N GLY A 68 1.94 15.77 -25.46
CA GLY A 68 2.47 16.43 -26.65
C GLY A 68 4.00 16.51 -26.56
N LEU A 69 4.70 15.84 -27.47
CA LEU A 69 6.15 15.91 -27.61
C LEU A 69 6.50 16.83 -28.77
N ILE A 70 7.32 17.85 -28.48
CA ILE A 70 7.94 18.67 -29.51
C ILE A 70 9.13 17.87 -30.05
N VAL A 71 9.02 17.42 -31.30
CA VAL A 71 10.06 16.63 -31.97
C VAL A 71 10.74 17.51 -33.01
N PRO A 72 11.90 18.12 -32.69
CA PRO A 72 12.71 18.81 -33.68
C PRO A 72 13.34 17.79 -34.63
N GLN A 73 13.27 18.05 -35.94
CA GLN A 73 13.90 17.24 -36.98
C GLN A 73 14.63 18.16 -37.96
N TYR A 74 15.88 17.85 -38.29
CA TYR A 74 16.56 18.49 -39.41
C TYR A 74 16.19 17.77 -40.71
N LYS A 75 15.58 18.49 -41.65
CA LYS A 75 15.27 18.00 -43.01
C LYS A 75 15.61 19.07 -44.03
N GLU A 76 16.32 18.68 -45.09
CA GLU A 76 16.70 19.58 -46.21
C GLU A 76 17.47 20.83 -45.72
N GLY A 77 18.36 20.67 -44.74
CA GLY A 77 19.14 21.77 -44.17
C GLY A 77 18.34 22.75 -43.29
N LYS A 78 17.06 22.49 -43.02
CA LYS A 78 16.20 23.33 -42.17
C LYS A 78 15.74 22.56 -40.92
N LEU A 79 15.67 23.26 -39.79
CA LEU A 79 15.02 22.75 -38.59
C LEU A 79 13.50 22.77 -38.80
N LYS A 80 12.87 21.59 -38.84
CA LYS A 80 11.42 21.42 -38.88
C LYS A 80 10.95 20.83 -37.54
N THR A 81 10.01 21.49 -36.88
CA THR A 81 9.46 21.03 -35.61
C THR A 81 8.10 20.41 -35.84
N ARG A 82 7.88 19.19 -35.31
CA ARG A 82 6.57 18.53 -35.32
C ARG A 82 6.10 18.30 -33.89
N ILE A 83 4.82 18.52 -33.63
CA ILE A 83 4.18 18.06 -32.39
C ILE A 83 3.67 16.63 -32.62
N SER A 84 4.14 15.69 -31.79
CA SER A 84 3.72 14.29 -31.79
C SER A 84 2.96 14.00 -30.49
N MET A 85 1.76 13.47 -30.61
CA MET A 85 0.95 13.10 -29.44
C MET A 85 1.18 11.63 -29.09
N VAL A 86 1.65 11.35 -27.88
CA VAL A 86 1.80 9.96 -27.39
C VAL A 86 0.84 9.71 -26.24
N ARG A 87 0.16 8.55 -26.25
CA ARG A 87 -0.63 8.13 -25.08
C ARG A 87 0.33 7.76 -23.97
N GLY A 88 0.29 8.48 -22.85
CA GLY A 88 1.25 8.26 -21.78
C GLY A 88 0.97 8.98 -20.46
N ALA A 89 0.08 9.96 -20.42
CA ALA A 89 -0.36 10.53 -19.15
C ALA A 89 -1.37 9.58 -18.50
N TYR A 90 -1.10 9.17 -17.26
CA TYR A 90 -1.97 8.29 -16.49
C TYR A 90 -2.73 9.13 -15.46
N TYR A 91 -4.04 9.25 -15.61
CA TYR A 91 -4.86 10.03 -14.67
C TYR A 91 -5.56 9.18 -13.60
N GLY A 92 -5.58 7.85 -13.75
CA GLY A 92 -6.14 6.97 -12.73
C GLY A 92 -5.91 5.49 -12.97
N PHE A 93 -6.21 4.70 -11.96
CA PHE A 93 -6.21 3.24 -11.99
C PHE A 93 -7.56 2.72 -11.49
N LEU A 94 -8.13 1.75 -12.21
CA LEU A 94 -9.21 0.92 -11.73
C LEU A 94 -8.60 -0.37 -11.16
N ASN A 95 -9.05 -0.77 -9.97
CA ASN A 95 -8.57 -1.97 -9.28
C ASN A 95 -9.74 -2.87 -8.88
N ALA A 96 -9.61 -4.17 -9.16
CA ALA A 96 -10.46 -5.25 -8.69
C ALA A 96 -9.65 -6.32 -7.91
N GLU A 97 -8.43 -5.99 -7.47
CA GLU A 97 -7.66 -6.81 -6.55
C GLU A 97 -8.36 -6.92 -5.18
N LEU A 98 -8.26 -8.09 -4.57
CA LEU A 98 -8.75 -8.38 -3.23
C LEU A 98 -7.68 -8.00 -2.16
N TRP A 99 -7.68 -8.72 -1.04
CA TRP A 99 -6.56 -8.73 -0.10
C TRP A 99 -5.38 -9.54 -0.66
N THR A 100 -4.30 -9.69 0.11
CA THR A 100 -3.10 -10.44 -0.30
C THR A 100 -3.42 -11.83 -0.87
N ASP A 101 -2.75 -12.22 -1.96
CA ASP A 101 -2.72 -13.59 -2.48
C ASP A 101 -1.59 -14.45 -1.87
N LEU A 102 -0.75 -13.88 -1.01
CA LEU A 102 0.14 -14.65 -0.13
C LEU A 102 -0.60 -15.23 1.09
N PRO A 103 -0.23 -16.44 1.56
CA PRO A 103 -0.77 -17.02 2.78
C PRO A 103 -0.47 -16.20 4.05
N PRO A 104 -1.34 -16.21 5.07
CA PRO A 104 -1.11 -15.48 6.32
C PRO A 104 0.16 -15.95 7.04
N GLU A 105 0.51 -17.23 6.99
CA GLU A 105 1.71 -17.77 7.62
C GLU A 105 2.96 -17.08 7.06
N GLN A 106 3.04 -16.94 5.73
CA GLN A 106 4.14 -16.24 5.08
C GLN A 106 4.22 -14.77 5.54
N TRP A 107 3.08 -14.09 5.68
CA TRP A 107 3.06 -12.72 6.19
C TRP A 107 3.62 -12.61 7.60
N PHE A 108 3.19 -13.48 8.50
CA PHE A 108 3.59 -13.41 9.92
C PHE A 108 5.00 -13.94 10.18
N GLU A 109 5.46 -14.93 9.42
CA GLU A 109 6.77 -15.56 9.62
C GLU A 109 7.89 -14.88 8.84
N LYS A 110 7.57 -14.22 7.71
CA LYS A 110 8.56 -13.67 6.79
C LYS A 110 8.34 -12.20 6.46
N GLU A 111 7.19 -11.84 5.90
CA GLU A 111 7.03 -10.51 5.29
C GLU A 111 6.96 -9.37 6.32
N LEU A 112 6.17 -9.50 7.39
CA LEU A 112 6.13 -8.52 8.48
C LEU A 112 7.45 -8.45 9.26
N PRO A 113 8.10 -9.58 9.64
CA PRO A 113 9.41 -9.52 10.29
C PRO A 113 10.49 -8.87 9.40
N TYR A 114 10.44 -9.09 8.08
CA TYR A 114 11.32 -8.41 7.13
C TYR A 114 11.05 -6.90 7.12
N ALA A 115 9.80 -6.50 6.92
CA ALA A 115 9.38 -5.11 6.91
C ALA A 115 9.68 -4.39 8.23
N ARG A 116 9.63 -5.10 9.36
CA ARG A 116 10.00 -4.57 10.68
C ARG A 116 11.47 -4.14 10.69
N LYS A 117 12.38 -5.00 10.22
CA LYS A 117 13.81 -4.68 10.15
C LYS A 117 14.09 -3.49 9.23
N VAL A 118 13.37 -3.42 8.10
CA VAL A 118 13.42 -2.25 7.20
C VAL A 118 12.95 -0.98 7.91
N ALA A 119 11.78 -1.04 8.56
CA ALA A 119 11.23 0.07 9.32
C ALA A 119 12.21 0.59 10.39
N GLU A 120 12.88 -0.31 11.13
CA GLU A 120 13.92 0.04 12.10
C GLU A 120 15.10 0.75 11.47
N LYS A 121 15.64 0.19 10.39
CA LYS A 121 16.76 0.78 9.64
C LYS A 121 16.44 2.21 9.18
N HIS A 122 15.18 2.48 8.82
CA HIS A 122 14.74 3.79 8.33
C HIS A 122 14.15 4.70 9.41
N GLY A 123 14.04 4.25 10.66
CA GLY A 123 13.47 5.03 11.76
C GLY A 123 11.99 5.37 11.55
N ILE A 124 11.21 4.47 10.97
CA ILE A 124 9.79 4.65 10.65
C ILE A 124 8.94 3.52 11.26
N PRO A 125 7.65 3.74 11.52
CA PRO A 125 6.78 2.71 12.06
C PRO A 125 6.26 1.77 10.97
N LEU A 126 5.95 0.53 11.39
CA LEU A 126 5.26 -0.47 10.59
C LEU A 126 3.84 -0.69 11.13
N ILE A 127 2.85 -0.57 10.24
CA ILE A 127 1.44 -0.85 10.50
C ILE A 127 1.03 -2.07 9.69
N ALA A 128 0.43 -3.07 10.33
CA ALA A 128 -0.15 -4.21 9.63
C ALA A 128 -1.60 -3.92 9.27
N SER A 129 -1.94 -4.02 7.98
CA SER A 129 -3.34 -4.02 7.53
C SER A 129 -3.88 -5.45 7.61
N ILE A 130 -5.00 -5.65 8.30
CA ILE A 130 -5.63 -6.96 8.50
C ILE A 130 -7.14 -6.90 8.25
N GLY A 131 -7.79 -8.03 7.99
CA GLY A 131 -9.23 -8.07 7.76
C GLY A 131 -9.84 -9.46 7.84
N TYR A 132 -11.17 -9.61 7.93
CA TYR A 132 -12.16 -8.52 7.87
C TYR A 132 -13.16 -8.59 9.03
N LYS A 133 -13.55 -9.80 9.45
CA LYS A 133 -14.58 -10.00 10.46
C LYS A 133 -13.99 -9.93 11.86
N ALA A 134 -14.80 -9.51 12.83
CA ALA A 134 -14.38 -9.38 14.22
C ALA A 134 -13.73 -10.64 14.82
N HIS A 135 -14.19 -11.85 14.47
CA HIS A 135 -13.56 -13.08 14.97
C HIS A 135 -12.21 -13.37 14.31
N GLU A 136 -12.04 -13.04 13.03
CA GLU A 136 -10.76 -13.15 12.31
C GLU A 136 -9.74 -12.16 12.88
N LEU A 137 -10.18 -10.94 13.16
CA LEU A 137 -9.32 -9.90 13.74
C LEU A 137 -8.78 -10.27 15.13
N ARG A 138 -9.57 -10.97 15.96
CA ARG A 138 -9.09 -11.50 17.26
C ARG A 138 -7.93 -12.48 17.10
N GLU A 139 -7.87 -13.18 15.98
CA GLU A 139 -6.77 -14.09 15.65
C GLU A 139 -5.58 -13.35 15.02
N LEU A 140 -5.86 -12.50 14.03
CA LEU A 140 -4.84 -11.83 13.21
C LEU A 140 -4.11 -10.71 13.97
N GLY A 141 -4.80 -9.96 14.83
CA GLY A 141 -4.23 -8.83 15.58
C GLY A 141 -3.01 -9.22 16.42
N PRO A 142 -3.14 -10.18 17.35
CA PRO A 142 -2.00 -10.65 18.15
C PRO A 142 -0.86 -11.22 17.30
N LYS A 143 -1.17 -11.92 16.21
CA LYS A 143 -0.16 -12.45 15.26
C LYS A 143 0.61 -11.33 14.57
N ALA A 144 -0.08 -10.28 14.12
CA ALA A 144 0.54 -9.12 13.48
C ALA A 144 1.49 -8.38 14.43
N VAL A 145 1.05 -8.12 15.67
CA VAL A 145 1.89 -7.48 16.69
C VAL A 145 3.10 -8.34 17.03
N LYS A 146 2.91 -9.66 17.23
CA LYS A 146 4.01 -10.60 17.46
C LYS A 146 5.02 -10.63 16.31
N ALA A 147 4.55 -10.46 15.07
CA ALA A 147 5.38 -10.41 13.87
C ALA A 147 6.13 -9.06 13.69
N GLY A 148 5.90 -8.08 14.56
CA GLY A 148 6.62 -6.80 14.59
C GLY A 148 5.81 -5.59 14.13
N ALA A 149 4.50 -5.73 13.89
CA ALA A 149 3.65 -4.56 13.65
C ALA A 149 3.56 -3.70 14.92
N GLN A 150 3.77 -2.38 14.77
CA GLN A 150 3.65 -1.41 15.87
C GLN A 150 2.26 -0.77 15.91
N GLY A 151 1.51 -0.88 14.82
CA GLY A 151 0.12 -0.49 14.73
C GLY A 151 -0.67 -1.50 13.90
N VAL A 152 -1.99 -1.46 14.06
CA VAL A 152 -2.92 -2.28 13.28
C VAL A 152 -3.90 -1.35 12.57
N GLU A 153 -4.01 -1.52 11.26
CA GLU A 153 -5.12 -1.04 10.46
C GLU A 153 -6.04 -2.22 10.19
N PHE A 154 -7.35 -2.05 10.34
CA PHE A 154 -8.31 -3.10 9.96
C PHE A 154 -9.24 -2.64 8.86
N SER A 155 -9.37 -3.47 7.85
CA SER A 155 -10.14 -3.18 6.65
C SER A 155 -11.61 -3.56 6.82
N THR A 156 -12.52 -2.69 6.37
CA THR A 156 -13.98 -2.86 6.52
C THR A 156 -14.70 -3.13 5.21
N HIS A 157 -13.97 -3.38 4.12
CA HIS A 157 -14.48 -3.43 2.74
C HIS A 157 -15.57 -4.47 2.48
N TYR A 158 -15.65 -5.55 3.27
CA TYR A 158 -16.56 -6.67 3.05
C TYR A 158 -17.59 -6.87 4.18
N LEU A 159 -17.95 -5.77 4.87
CA LEU A 159 -18.85 -5.81 6.03
C LEU A 159 -20.32 -5.46 5.70
N GLY A 160 -20.62 -5.16 4.44
CA GLY A 160 -21.97 -4.76 4.01
C GLY A 160 -22.25 -3.27 4.26
N HIS A 161 -23.53 -2.89 4.30
CA HIS A 161 -23.97 -1.50 4.49
C HIS A 161 -24.28 -1.13 5.94
N ASP A 162 -24.39 -2.12 6.82
CA ASP A 162 -24.58 -1.89 8.25
C ASP A 162 -23.23 -1.53 8.89
N TYR A 163 -23.22 -0.55 9.80
CA TYR A 163 -22.01 -0.10 10.47
C TYR A 163 -21.68 -0.94 11.71
N SER A 164 -22.63 -1.73 12.25
CA SER A 164 -22.42 -2.55 13.45
C SER A 164 -21.18 -3.45 13.38
N PRO A 165 -20.86 -4.12 12.25
CA PRO A 165 -19.65 -4.93 12.13
C PRO A 165 -18.35 -4.12 12.28
N VAL A 166 -18.34 -2.82 11.93
CA VAL A 166 -17.17 -1.95 12.13
C VAL A 166 -16.88 -1.77 13.62
N ILE A 167 -17.94 -1.55 14.42
CA ILE A 167 -17.83 -1.42 15.88
C ILE A 167 -17.31 -2.72 16.49
N GLU A 168 -17.85 -3.86 16.06
CA GLU A 168 -17.43 -5.17 16.58
C GLU A 168 -15.99 -5.50 16.17
N SER A 169 -15.56 -5.13 14.97
CA SER A 169 -14.17 -5.26 14.51
C SER A 169 -13.21 -4.38 15.33
N ALA A 170 -13.61 -3.16 15.68
CA ALA A 170 -12.81 -2.29 16.54
C ALA A 170 -12.70 -2.86 17.97
N LYS A 171 -13.80 -3.38 18.54
CA LYS A 171 -13.80 -4.03 19.86
C LYS A 171 -12.95 -5.30 19.89
N ALA A 172 -12.87 -6.03 18.78
CA ALA A 172 -12.07 -7.25 18.67
C ALA A 172 -10.56 -7.03 18.76
N LEU A 173 -10.09 -5.80 18.56
CA LEU A 173 -8.66 -5.43 18.56
C LEU A 173 -8.26 -4.61 19.80
N ARG A 174 -9.16 -4.48 20.78
CA ARG A 174 -8.86 -3.97 22.12
C ARG A 174 -8.32 -5.08 23.00
#